data_AF-V9IG99-F1
#
_entry.id   AF-V9IG99-F1
#
_cell.length_a   1.000
_cell.length_b   1.000
_cell.length_c   1.000
_cell.angle_alpha   90.00
_cell.angle_beta   90.00
_cell.angle_gamma   90.00
#
_symmetry.space_group_name_H-M   'P 1'
#
loop_
_entity.id
_entity.type
_entity.pdbx_description
1 polymer ?
#
loop_
_entity_poly.entity_id
_entity_poly.type
_entity_poly.pdbx_seq_one_letter_code
_entity_poly.pdbx_strand_id
1 'polypeptide(L)'
;MRSHSGERPHQCEVCGKSFFAASALKVHKRLHSGDKPYKCEECGRHFRQWGDLKYHSTSIHSEQKQYQCEYCGKDFARKYSLIVHRRIHTGEKNYRCEYCNKTFRASSYLQNHRRIHTGEKPHQCAVCGKPFRVRSDMKRHMHTHSRGRTERPMNRVITGKKY
;
A
#
# COMPACT_ATOMS: atom_id res chain seq x y z
N MET A 1 32.96 13.45 -4.79
CA MET A 1 31.72 14.21 -5.07
C MET A 1 30.79 13.34 -5.90
N ARG A 2 29.58 13.04 -5.42
CA ARG A 2 28.55 12.36 -6.23
C ARG A 2 27.61 13.43 -6.77
N SER A 3 27.68 13.70 -8.07
CA SER A 3 26.77 14.58 -8.77
C SER A 3 25.37 13.96 -8.81
N HIS A 4 24.44 14.54 -8.06
CA HIS A 4 23.01 14.36 -8.27
C HIS A 4 22.58 15.28 -9.42
N SER A 5 22.93 14.94 -10.67
CA SER A 5 22.15 15.42 -11.79
C SER A 5 20.79 14.71 -11.69
N GLY A 6 19.70 15.46 -11.58
CA GLY A 6 18.33 14.92 -11.46
C GLY A 6 17.84 14.19 -12.72
N GLU A 7 18.74 13.86 -13.63
CA GLU A 7 18.45 13.26 -14.92
C GLU A 7 18.04 11.79 -14.74
N ARG A 8 16.88 11.45 -15.30
CA ARG A 8 16.31 10.09 -15.28
C ARG A 8 16.23 9.62 -16.73
N PRO A 9 17.36 9.26 -17.36
CA PRO A 9 17.42 9.04 -18.81
C PRO A 9 16.66 7.79 -19.27
N HIS A 10 16.37 6.86 -18.36
CA HIS A 10 15.73 5.60 -18.73
C HIS A 10 14.22 5.65 -18.51
N GLN A 11 13.45 5.92 -19.57
CA GLN A 11 11.99 5.98 -19.51
C GLN A 11 11.33 4.62 -19.82
N CYS A 12 10.24 4.32 -19.11
CA CYS A 12 9.36 3.22 -19.44
C CYS A 12 8.31 3.66 -20.47
N GLU A 13 8.34 3.05 -21.66
CA GLU A 13 7.39 3.33 -22.75
C GLU A 13 5.94 3.00 -22.39
N VAL A 14 5.69 2.04 -21.51
CA VAL A 14 4.32 1.60 -21.15
C VAL A 14 3.61 2.57 -20.22
N CYS A 15 4.34 3.26 -19.34
CA CYS A 15 3.74 4.10 -18.29
C CYS A 15 4.40 5.46 -18.10
N GLY A 16 5.33 5.82 -18.98
CA GLY A 16 6.08 7.09 -18.97
C GLY A 16 7.04 7.27 -17.80
N LYS A 17 7.18 6.32 -16.86
CA LYS A 17 8.01 6.48 -15.67
C LYS A 17 9.50 6.46 -16.01
N SER A 18 10.24 7.44 -15.47
CA SER A 18 11.68 7.56 -15.70
C SER A 18 12.53 7.06 -14.52
N PHE A 19 13.67 6.47 -14.84
CA PHE A 19 14.60 5.84 -13.91
C PHE A 19 16.02 6.35 -14.13
N PHE A 20 16.78 6.41 -13.03
CA PHE A 20 18.19 6.82 -13.05
C PHE A 20 19.12 5.75 -13.63
N ALA A 21 18.69 4.49 -13.66
CA ALA A 21 19.50 3.37 -14.15
C ALA A 21 18.67 2.43 -15.03
N ALA A 22 19.31 1.89 -16.08
CA ALA A 22 18.72 0.89 -16.96
C ALA A 22 18.30 -0.38 -16.20
N SER A 23 19.07 -0.77 -15.17
CA SER A 23 18.74 -1.91 -14.30
C SER A 23 17.43 -1.71 -13.55
N ALA A 24 17.18 -0.49 -13.03
CA ALA A 24 15.93 -0.13 -12.39
C ALA A 24 14.75 -0.15 -13.37
N LEU A 25 14.95 0.34 -14.60
CA LEU A 25 13.95 0.22 -15.67
C LEU A 25 13.66 -1.24 -16.03
N LYS A 26 14.68 -2.09 -16.13
CA LYS A 26 14.53 -3.53 -16.43
C LYS A 26 13.70 -4.24 -15.36
N VAL A 27 14.00 -4.00 -14.09
CA VAL A 27 13.19 -4.55 -12.98
C VAL A 27 11.78 -3.97 -13.00
N HIS A 28 11.62 -2.69 -13.30
CA HIS A 28 10.30 -2.05 -13.42
C HIS A 28 9.45 -2.68 -14.53
N LYS A 29 10.03 -3.02 -15.70
CA LYS A 29 9.31 -3.65 -16.81
C LYS A 29 8.63 -4.98 -16.41
N ARG A 30 9.13 -5.68 -15.38
CA ARG A 30 8.48 -6.88 -14.79
C ARG A 30 7.10 -6.60 -14.17
N LEU A 31 6.78 -5.34 -13.88
CA LEU A 31 5.43 -4.96 -13.45
C LEU A 31 4.41 -5.11 -14.58
N HIS A 32 4.83 -4.84 -15.81
CA HIS A 32 3.97 -4.88 -17.00
C HIS A 32 3.86 -6.28 -17.57
N SER A 33 4.98 -7.01 -17.68
CA SER A 33 4.97 -8.39 -18.18
C SER A 33 4.42 -9.41 -17.19
N GLY A 34 4.30 -9.05 -15.91
CA GLY A 34 3.94 -9.99 -14.85
C GLY A 34 5.06 -10.97 -14.48
N ASP A 35 6.25 -10.84 -15.08
CA ASP A 35 7.41 -11.69 -14.84
C ASP A 35 7.80 -11.72 -13.35
N LYS A 36 7.91 -12.93 -12.80
CA LYS A 36 8.24 -13.22 -11.40
C LYS A 36 9.28 -14.34 -11.35
N PRO A 37 10.55 -14.03 -11.66
CA PRO A 37 11.57 -15.06 -11.88
C PRO A 37 12.04 -15.74 -10.59
N TYR A 38 11.70 -15.21 -9.41
CA TYR A 38 12.18 -15.75 -8.15
C TYR A 38 11.09 -16.59 -7.48
N LYS A 39 11.29 -17.91 -7.38
CA LYS A 39 10.38 -18.86 -6.75
C LYS A 39 10.83 -19.15 -5.31
N CYS A 40 9.88 -19.25 -4.40
CA CYS A 40 10.08 -19.81 -3.07
C CYS A 40 9.95 -21.33 -3.16
N GLU A 41 11.01 -22.06 -2.81
CA GLU A 41 10.99 -23.53 -2.87
C GLU A 41 10.10 -24.17 -1.81
N GLU A 42 9.89 -23.49 -0.68
CA GLU A 42 9.10 -24.02 0.44
C GLU A 42 7.58 -23.96 0.18
N CYS A 43 7.09 -22.96 -0.55
CA CYS A 43 5.64 -22.78 -0.80
C CYS A 43 5.27 -22.56 -2.27
N GLY A 44 6.22 -22.62 -3.20
CA GLY A 44 6.01 -22.45 -4.64
C GLY A 44 5.66 -21.01 -5.07
N ARG A 45 5.65 -20.03 -4.17
CA ARG A 45 5.22 -18.66 -4.49
C ARG A 45 6.30 -17.90 -5.26
N HIS A 46 5.87 -17.12 -6.27
CA HIS A 46 6.77 -16.39 -7.16
C HIS A 46 6.82 -14.88 -6.86
N PHE A 47 7.99 -14.28 -7.03
CA PHE A 47 8.33 -12.89 -6.71
C PHE A 47 9.08 -12.21 -7.87
N ARG A 48 8.90 -10.89 -8.00
CA ARG A 48 9.52 -10.08 -9.08
C ARG A 48 10.99 -9.74 -8.80
N GLN A 49 11.37 -9.71 -7.53
CA GLN A 49 12.70 -9.35 -7.07
C GLN A 49 13.16 -10.35 -6.00
N TRP A 50 14.47 -10.59 -5.97
CA TRP A 50 15.09 -11.48 -5.00
C TRP A 50 14.88 -11.00 -3.55
N GLY A 51 14.96 -9.69 -3.31
CA GLY A 51 14.71 -9.12 -1.97
C GLY A 51 13.30 -9.41 -1.45
N ASP A 52 12.29 -9.44 -2.32
CA ASP A 52 10.91 -9.79 -1.96
C ASP A 52 10.78 -11.28 -1.59
N LEU A 53 11.47 -12.17 -2.33
CA LEU A 53 11.55 -13.60 -2.03
C LEU A 53 12.26 -13.85 -0.69
N LYS A 54 13.45 -13.26 -0.50
CA LYS A 54 14.24 -13.41 0.74
C LYS A 54 13.41 -12.98 1.94
N TYR A 55 12.78 -11.81 1.84
CA TYR A 55 11.88 -11.32 2.86
C TYR A 55 10.71 -12.27 3.11
N HIS A 56 10.09 -12.80 2.07
CA HIS A 56 9.00 -13.76 2.20
C HIS A 56 9.43 -15.02 2.97
N SER A 57 10.54 -15.65 2.56
CA SER A 57 11.04 -16.86 3.23
C SER A 57 11.39 -16.58 4.69
N THR A 58 12.11 -15.49 4.98
CA THR A 58 12.41 -15.11 6.38
C THR A 58 11.17 -14.75 7.19
N SER A 59 10.09 -14.30 6.54
CA SER A 59 8.92 -13.80 7.27
C SER A 59 7.83 -14.83 7.52
N ILE A 60 7.78 -15.88 6.71
CA ILE A 60 6.73 -16.89 6.74
C ILE A 60 7.28 -18.25 7.20
N HIS A 61 8.50 -18.58 6.80
CA HIS A 61 9.05 -19.93 7.00
C HIS A 61 10.17 -20.01 8.04
N SER A 62 10.78 -18.88 8.40
CA SER A 62 11.83 -18.84 9.42
C SER A 62 11.27 -18.47 10.80
N GLU A 63 11.78 -19.15 11.83
CA GLU A 63 11.57 -18.80 13.24
C GLU A 63 12.42 -17.61 13.70
N GLN A 64 13.27 -17.05 12.83
CA GLN A 64 14.07 -15.87 13.18
C GLN A 64 13.15 -14.69 13.50
N LYS A 65 13.17 -14.27 14.78
CA LYS A 65 12.42 -13.14 15.29
C LYS A 65 12.68 -11.91 14.44
N GLN A 66 11.59 -11.37 13.91
CA GLN A 66 11.61 -10.17 13.11
C GLN A 66 11.78 -8.94 14.01
N TYR A 67 11.73 -7.75 13.42
CA TYR A 67 11.92 -6.50 14.15
C TYR A 67 10.89 -6.34 15.29
N GLN A 68 11.30 -6.60 16.53
CA GLN A 68 10.43 -6.56 17.70
C GLN A 68 10.26 -5.13 18.23
N CYS A 69 9.06 -4.82 18.71
CA CYS A 69 8.78 -3.58 19.40
C CYS A 69 9.18 -3.65 20.88
N GLU A 70 10.10 -2.77 21.29
CA GLU A 70 10.58 -2.66 22.67
C GLU A 70 9.49 -2.30 23.69
N TYR A 71 8.42 -1.60 23.26
CA TYR A 71 7.35 -1.17 24.16
C TYR A 71 6.29 -2.25 24.43
N CYS A 72 6.08 -3.19 23.51
CA CYS A 72 4.95 -4.12 23.59
C CYS A 72 5.25 -5.55 23.12
N GLY A 73 6.50 -5.85 22.79
CA GLY A 73 6.96 -7.17 22.35
C GLY A 73 6.43 -7.63 20.99
N LYS A 74 5.63 -6.82 20.28
CA LYS A 74 5.08 -7.21 18.97
C LYS A 74 6.15 -7.28 17.89
N ASP A 75 6.13 -8.36 17.12
CA ASP A 75 7.05 -8.58 16.01
C ASP A 75 6.52 -8.00 14.69
N PHE A 76 7.44 -7.44 13.90
CA PHE A 76 7.15 -6.88 12.60
C PHE A 76 8.13 -7.39 11.56
N ALA A 77 7.57 -7.88 10.45
CA ALA A 77 8.38 -8.38 9.36
C ALA A 77 9.31 -7.31 8.75
N ARG A 78 8.90 -6.04 8.73
CA ARG A 78 9.71 -4.95 8.16
C ARG A 78 10.10 -3.93 9.22
N LYS A 79 11.35 -3.47 9.17
CA LYS A 79 11.85 -2.36 10.00
C LYS A 79 10.99 -1.10 9.88
N TYR A 80 10.57 -0.74 8.67
CA TYR A 80 9.67 0.41 8.46
C TYR A 80 8.33 0.23 9.19
N SER A 81 7.77 -0.99 9.18
CA SER A 81 6.52 -1.29 9.88
C SER A 81 6.69 -1.14 11.39
N LEU A 82 7.82 -1.60 11.95
CA LEU A 82 8.16 -1.35 13.34
C LEU A 82 8.28 0.15 13.66
N ILE A 83 8.99 0.93 12.83
CA ILE A 83 9.15 2.38 13.03
C ILE A 83 7.79 3.08 13.06
N VAL A 84 6.91 2.79 12.10
CA VAL A 84 5.56 3.36 12.07
C VAL A 84 4.73 2.88 13.27
N HIS A 85 4.90 1.62 13.69
CA HIS A 85 4.23 1.10 14.87
C HIS A 85 4.68 1.79 16.16
N ARG A 86 5.97 2.06 16.33
CA ARG A 86 6.52 2.76 17.51
C ARG A 86 5.87 4.12 17.74
N ARG A 87 5.42 4.79 16.69
CA ARG A 87 4.66 6.06 16.77
C ARG A 87 3.30 5.94 17.45
N ILE A 88 2.81 4.72 17.67
CA ILE A 88 1.63 4.48 18.52
C ILE A 88 1.98 4.77 19.97
N HIS A 89 3.15 4.32 20.42
CA HIS A 89 3.64 4.47 21.79
C HIS A 89 4.15 5.88 22.07
N THR A 90 4.90 6.47 21.13
CA THR A 90 5.45 7.83 21.31
C THR A 90 4.44 8.94 21.01
N GLY A 91 3.30 8.62 20.39
CA GLY A 91 2.31 9.61 19.97
C GLY A 91 2.69 10.44 18.74
N GLU A 92 3.89 10.25 18.16
CA GLU A 92 4.37 10.98 16.99
C GLU A 92 3.42 10.89 15.78
N LYS A 93 3.05 12.03 15.20
CA LYS A 93 2.18 12.11 14.01
C LYS A 93 2.75 13.11 13.00
N ASN A 94 3.70 12.63 12.20
CA ASN A 94 4.53 13.50 11.36
C ASN A 94 3.85 13.90 10.04
N TYR A 95 2.65 13.39 9.73
CA TYR A 95 1.98 13.64 8.47
C TYR A 95 0.71 14.45 8.69
N ARG A 96 0.75 15.75 8.41
CA ARG A 96 -0.38 16.68 8.55
C ARG A 96 -1.21 16.74 7.28
N CYS A 97 -2.53 16.82 7.41
CA CYS A 97 -3.43 17.09 6.31
C CYS A 97 -3.39 18.58 5.94
N GLU A 98 -3.40 18.87 4.64
CA GLU A 98 -3.40 20.25 4.12
C GLU A 98 -4.80 20.88 4.20
N TYR A 99 -5.84 20.07 4.12
CA TYR A 99 -7.23 20.53 4.14
C TYR A 99 -7.81 20.64 5.56
N CYS A 100 -7.15 20.07 6.58
CA CYS A 100 -7.62 20.14 7.96
C CYS A 100 -6.48 19.89 8.97
N ASN A 101 -6.71 20.16 10.25
CA ASN A 101 -5.67 20.04 11.29
C ASN A 101 -5.37 18.59 11.74
N LYS A 102 -5.85 17.57 11.02
CA LYS A 102 -5.61 16.16 11.39
C LYS A 102 -4.20 15.72 11.02
N THR A 103 -3.54 15.03 11.95
CA THR A 103 -2.20 14.46 11.77
C THR A 103 -2.21 12.93 11.86
N PHE A 104 -1.30 12.28 11.14
CA PHE A 104 -1.24 10.84 10.97
C PHE A 104 0.17 10.29 11.23
N ARG A 105 0.24 9.01 11.63
CA ARG A 105 1.50 8.30 11.92
C ARG A 105 2.24 7.80 10.68
N ALA A 106 1.56 7.69 9.55
CA ALA A 106 2.11 7.23 8.27
C ALA A 106 1.55 8.03 7.10
N SER A 107 2.37 8.21 6.05
CA SER A 107 1.95 8.90 4.82
C SER A 107 0.78 8.20 4.13
N SER A 108 0.75 6.87 4.14
CA SER A 108 -0.35 6.07 3.57
C SER A 108 -1.69 6.36 4.25
N TYR A 109 -1.70 6.57 5.57
CA TYR A 109 -2.91 6.95 6.31
C TYR A 109 -3.36 8.36 5.96
N LEU A 110 -2.42 9.30 5.83
CA LEU A 110 -2.73 10.64 5.33
C LEU A 110 -3.32 10.60 3.91
N GLN A 111 -2.72 9.83 2.99
CA GLN A 111 -3.24 9.73 1.62
C GLN A 111 -4.66 9.14 1.57
N ASN A 112 -4.95 8.12 2.37
CA ASN A 112 -6.32 7.60 2.49
C ASN A 112 -7.27 8.64 3.09
N HIS A 113 -6.82 9.44 4.06
CA HIS A 113 -7.61 10.51 4.64
C HIS A 113 -7.90 11.63 3.63
N ARG A 114 -6.93 12.02 2.79
CA ARG A 114 -7.12 13.07 1.77
C ARG A 114 -8.28 12.77 0.82
N ARG A 115 -8.57 11.49 0.56
CA ARG A 115 -9.73 11.04 -0.24
C ARG A 115 -11.09 11.42 0.35
N ILE A 116 -11.14 11.81 1.63
CA ILE A 116 -12.36 12.36 2.23
C ILE A 116 -12.64 13.75 1.67
N HIS A 117 -11.60 14.57 1.51
CA HIS A 117 -11.70 15.93 1.00
C HIS A 117 -11.89 15.96 -0.52
N THR A 118 -11.17 15.12 -1.25
CA THR A 118 -11.29 15.06 -2.72
C THR A 118 -12.51 14.26 -3.20
N GLY A 119 -13.12 13.47 -2.32
CA GLY A 119 -14.23 12.57 -2.68
C GLY A 119 -13.83 11.33 -3.49
N GLU A 120 -12.53 11.14 -3.79
CA GLU A 120 -12.05 10.02 -4.59
C GLU A 120 -12.39 8.65 -3.96
N LYS A 121 -12.94 7.76 -4.79
CA LYS A 121 -13.27 6.37 -4.40
C LYS A 121 -12.69 5.37 -5.40
N PRO A 122 -11.37 5.13 -5.36
CA PRO A 122 -10.68 4.35 -6.39
C PRO A 122 -10.91 2.83 -6.30
N HIS A 123 -11.63 2.35 -5.28
CA HIS A 123 -11.88 0.93 -5.10
C HIS A 123 -13.36 0.64 -5.28
N GLN A 124 -13.72 -0.17 -6.26
CA GLN A 124 -15.11 -0.52 -6.52
C GLN A 124 -15.38 -1.98 -6.16
N CYS A 125 -16.61 -2.25 -5.71
CA CYS A 125 -17.08 -3.61 -5.54
C CYS A 125 -17.30 -4.26 -6.91
N ALA A 126 -16.59 -5.33 -7.22
CA ALA A 126 -16.79 -6.12 -8.43
C ALA A 126 -18.20 -6.75 -8.54
N VAL A 127 -18.90 -6.97 -7.41
CA VAL A 127 -20.23 -7.58 -7.41
C VAL A 127 -21.35 -6.55 -7.60
N CYS A 128 -21.32 -5.44 -6.85
CA CYS A 128 -22.42 -4.47 -6.85
C CYS A 128 -22.02 -3.05 -7.30
N GLY A 129 -20.78 -2.85 -7.76
CA GLY A 129 -20.28 -1.56 -8.23
C GLY A 129 -20.06 -0.51 -7.14
N LYS A 130 -20.44 -0.77 -5.88
CA LYS A 130 -20.34 0.22 -4.79
C LYS A 130 -18.90 0.75 -4.65
N PRO A 131 -18.69 2.07 -4.69
CA PRO A 131 -17.37 2.66 -4.61
C PRO A 131 -16.93 2.93 -3.16
N PHE A 132 -15.65 2.71 -2.88
CA PHE A 132 -15.01 2.82 -1.56
C PHE A 132 -13.74 3.67 -1.65
N ARG A 133 -13.49 4.45 -0.59
CA ARG A 133 -12.27 5.26 -0.44
C ARG A 133 -11.04 4.41 -0.13
N VAL A 134 -11.21 3.34 0.64
CA VAL A 134 -10.11 2.47 1.13
C VAL A 134 -10.37 1.02 0.76
N ARG A 135 -9.31 0.32 0.33
CA ARG A 135 -9.39 -1.08 -0.12
C ARG A 135 -9.86 -2.04 0.97
N SER A 136 -9.51 -1.81 2.23
CA SER A 136 -9.93 -2.64 3.37
C SER A 136 -11.45 -2.60 3.56
N ASP A 137 -12.08 -1.43 3.36
CA ASP A 137 -13.53 -1.29 3.46
C ASP A 137 -14.24 -2.03 2.35
N MET A 138 -13.75 -1.91 1.11
CA MET A 138 -14.26 -2.69 -0.02
C MET A 138 -14.12 -4.20 0.25
N LYS A 139 -12.95 -4.66 0.72
CA LYS A 139 -12.76 -6.07 1.06
C LYS A 139 -13.73 -6.53 2.15
N ARG A 140 -13.91 -5.76 3.22
CA ARG A 140 -14.89 -6.07 4.27
C ARG A 140 -16.30 -6.15 3.71
N HIS A 141 -16.67 -5.20 2.84
CA HIS A 141 -17.95 -5.22 2.14
C HIS A 141 -18.12 -6.46 1.25
N MET A 142 -17.07 -6.98 0.59
CA MET A 142 -17.19 -8.22 -0.18
C MET A 142 -17.75 -9.40 0.62
N HIS A 143 -17.47 -9.45 1.92
CA HIS A 143 -17.97 -10.53 2.79
C HIS A 143 -19.49 -10.44 3.02
N THR A 144 -20.14 -9.30 2.75
CA THR A 144 -21.60 -9.18 2.83
C THR A 144 -22.28 -9.85 1.63
N HIS A 145 -21.61 -9.91 0.48
CA HIS A 145 -22.10 -10.64 -0.70
C HIS A 145 -21.99 -12.16 -0.51
N SER A 146 -20.96 -12.64 0.18
CA SER A 146 -20.82 -14.06 0.54
C SER A 146 -21.87 -14.53 1.55
N ARG A 147 -22.58 -13.61 2.23
CA ARG A 147 -23.60 -13.90 3.25
C ARG A 147 -25.04 -13.62 2.78
N GLY A 148 -25.28 -13.57 1.47
CA GLY A 148 -26.64 -13.51 0.90
C GLY A 148 -27.40 -12.20 1.11
N ARG A 149 -26.77 -11.13 1.61
CA ARG A 149 -27.42 -9.80 1.70
C ARG A 149 -27.02 -8.96 0.50
N THR A 150 -27.83 -9.01 -0.55
CA THR A 150 -27.76 -8.06 -1.66
C THR A 150 -28.22 -6.70 -1.17
N GLU A 151 -27.29 -5.85 -0.73
CA GLU A 151 -27.63 -4.47 -0.41
C GLU A 151 -28.04 -3.70 -1.67
N ARG A 152 -29.23 -3.09 -1.63
CA ARG A 152 -29.74 -2.16 -2.64
C ARG A 152 -28.68 -1.12 -3.05
N PRO A 153 -28.65 -0.72 -4.33
CA PRO A 153 -27.80 0.36 -4.80
C PRO A 153 -28.19 1.67 -4.10
N MET A 154 -27.24 2.30 -3.41
CA MET A 154 -27.42 3.63 -2.84
C MET A 154 -27.23 4.66 -3.96
N ASN A 155 -28.30 4.96 -4.68
CA ASN A 155 -28.44 6.27 -5.33
C ASN A 155 -28.69 7.29 -4.23
N ARG A 156 -27.62 7.87 -3.68
CA ARG A 156 -27.73 9.11 -2.89
C ARG A 156 -27.23 10.26 -3.74
N VAL A 157 -28.19 10.98 -4.30
CA VAL A 157 -28.05 12.39 -4.67
C VAL A 157 -27.48 13.12 -3.46
N ILE A 158 -26.28 13.67 -3.60
CA ILE A 158 -25.67 14.51 -2.57
C ILE A 158 -26.34 15.88 -2.70
N THR A 159 -27.44 16.10 -1.98
CA THR A 159 -27.86 17.46 -1.66
C THR A 159 -26.85 18.02 -0.68
N GLY A 160 -26.13 19.05 -1.11
CA GLY A 160 -25.14 19.74 -0.31
C GLY A 160 -25.73 20.29 0.98
N LYS A 161 -24.88 20.41 2.00
CA LYS A 161 -24.95 21.46 3.00
C LYS A 161 -23.53 21.71 3.51
N LYS A 162 -23.03 22.88 3.14
CA LYS A 162 -21.92 23.59 3.79
C LYS A 162 -22.32 23.84 5.24
N TYR A 163 -21.39 23.71 6.18
CA TYR A 163 -20.81 24.76 7.03
C TYR A 163 -19.65 24.14 7.81
#